data_AF-A0A0V0Z2Q2-F1
#
_entry.id   AF-A0A0V0Z2Q2-F1
#
_cell.length_a   1.000
_cell.length_b   1.000
_cell.length_c   1.000
_cell.angle_alpha   90.00
_cell.angle_beta   90.00
_cell.angle_gamma   90.00
#
_symmetry.space_group_name_H-M   'P 1'
#
loop_
_entity.id
_entity.type
_entity.pdbx_description
1 polymer ?
#
loop_
_entity_poly.entity_id
_entity_poly.type
_entity_poly.pdbx_seq_one_letter_code
_entity_poly.pdbx_strand_id
1 'polypeptide(L)'
;MLLPHGDGVVKLLIQHVHEVQLHAGVKQTLAATRRRFWITKGRSAVKDVVWKCMVCRRATARPFGQRMAELPPERTELVGPF
;
A
#
# COMPACT_ATOMS: atom_id res chain seq x y z
N MET A 1 -20.65 -16.97 -7.89
CA MET A 1 -19.77 -18.09 -7.48
C MET A 1 -19.28 -17.84 -6.05
N LEU A 2 -19.53 -18.77 -5.13
CA LEU A 2 -19.05 -18.72 -3.74
C LEU A 2 -17.64 -19.32 -3.69
N LEU A 3 -16.67 -18.61 -3.09
CA LEU A 3 -15.30 -19.07 -2.95
C LEU A 3 -14.89 -19.12 -1.47
N PRO A 4 -14.30 -20.25 -1.01
CA PRO A 4 -13.84 -20.37 0.36
C PRO A 4 -12.59 -19.53 0.61
N HIS A 5 -12.49 -18.98 1.82
CA HIS A 5 -11.33 -18.27 2.32
C HIS A 5 -10.13 -19.22 2.42
N GLY A 6 -8.99 -18.83 1.86
CA GLY A 6 -7.72 -19.55 2.01
C GLY A 6 -7.25 -20.28 0.75
N ASP A 7 -8.11 -20.42 -0.26
CA ASP A 7 -7.72 -20.95 -1.55
C ASP A 7 -6.70 -20.02 -2.25
N GLY A 8 -5.68 -20.60 -2.87
CA GLY A 8 -4.70 -19.86 -3.67
C GLY A 8 -5.34 -19.11 -4.84
N VAL A 9 -6.39 -19.68 -5.44
CA VAL A 9 -7.14 -19.06 -6.55
C VAL A 9 -7.77 -17.74 -6.13
N VAL A 10 -8.29 -17.66 -4.90
CA VAL A 10 -8.88 -16.43 -4.35
C VAL A 10 -7.85 -15.30 -4.30
N LYS A 11 -6.60 -15.60 -3.91
CA LYS A 11 -5.53 -14.58 -3.85
C LYS A 11 -5.19 -14.06 -5.25
N LEU A 12 -5.01 -14.96 -6.22
CA LEU A 12 -4.70 -14.61 -7.60
C LEU A 12 -5.82 -13.76 -8.22
N LEU A 13 -7.07 -14.11 -7.93
CA LEU A 13 -8.24 -13.39 -8.44
C LEU A 13 -8.33 -11.98 -7.87
N ILE A 14 -8.17 -11.84 -6.54
CA ILE A 14 -8.13 -10.53 -5.89
C ILE A 14 -6.97 -9.70 -6.42
N GLN A 15 -5.79 -10.31 -6.61
CA GLN A 15 -4.62 -9.62 -7.13
C GLN A 15 -4.87 -9.10 -8.55
N HIS A 16 -5.43 -9.93 -9.44
CA HIS A 16 -5.81 -9.50 -10.78
C HIS A 16 -6.80 -8.32 -10.75
N VAL A 17 -7.85 -8.40 -9.93
CA VAL A 17 -8.82 -7.29 -9.79
C VAL A 17 -8.13 -6.02 -9.25
N HIS A 18 -7.24 -6.16 -8.27
CA HIS A 18 -6.49 -5.04 -7.71
C HIS A 18 -5.59 -4.35 -8.75
N GLU A 19 -4.89 -5.13 -9.58
CA GLU A 19 -4.01 -4.63 -10.65
C GLU A 19 -4.81 -3.96 -11.79
N VAL A 20 -5.90 -4.59 -12.25
CA VAL A 20 -6.79 -4.01 -13.28
C VAL A 20 -7.46 -2.72 -12.79
N GLN A 21 -7.70 -2.59 -11.48
CA GLN A 21 -8.20 -1.36 -10.87
C GLN A 21 -7.10 -0.37 -10.48
N LEU A 22 -5.92 -0.45 -11.09
CA LEU A 22 -4.83 0.50 -10.90
C LEU A 22 -4.43 0.63 -9.42
N HIS A 23 -4.29 -0.51 -8.75
CA HIS A 23 -3.88 -0.58 -7.35
C HIS A 23 -4.87 0.07 -6.37
N ALA A 24 -6.16 -0.02 -6.69
CA ALA A 24 -7.26 0.42 -5.83
C ALA A 24 -7.16 -0.09 -4.38
N GLY A 25 -7.60 0.74 -3.43
CA GLY A 25 -7.61 0.39 -2.02
C GLY A 25 -8.55 -0.77 -1.67
N VAL A 26 -8.51 -1.22 -0.41
CA VAL A 26 -9.25 -2.40 0.07
C VAL A 26 -10.75 -2.32 -0.19
N LYS A 27 -11.40 -1.17 0.08
CA LYS A 27 -12.85 -1.01 -0.08
C LYS A 27 -13.28 -1.14 -1.55
N GLN A 28 -12.55 -0.47 -2.44
CA GLN A 28 -12.85 -0.46 -3.87
C GLN A 28 -12.59 -1.83 -4.51
N THR A 29 -11.42 -2.44 -4.21
CA THR A 29 -11.09 -3.79 -4.67
C THR A 29 -12.12 -4.82 -4.18
N LEU A 30 -12.58 -4.71 -2.92
CA LEU A 30 -13.63 -5.59 -2.39
C LEU A 30 -14.96 -5.40 -3.12
N ALA A 31 -15.37 -4.16 -3.37
CA ALA A 31 -16.59 -3.86 -4.11
C ALA A 31 -16.54 -4.40 -5.55
N ALA A 32 -15.39 -4.27 -6.21
CA ALA A 32 -15.17 -4.78 -7.56
C ALA A 32 -15.20 -6.31 -7.62
N THR A 33 -14.51 -6.97 -6.68
CA THR A 33 -14.48 -8.44 -6.59
C THR A 33 -15.88 -9.02 -6.36
N ARG A 34 -16.68 -8.35 -5.51
CA ARG A 34 -18.08 -8.73 -5.21
C ARG A 34 -19.04 -8.67 -6.39
N ARG A 35 -18.68 -7.98 -7.48
CA ARG A 35 -19.51 -7.97 -8.71
C ARG A 35 -19.62 -9.35 -9.36
N ARG A 36 -18.65 -10.24 -9.12
CA ARG A 36 -18.56 -11.56 -9.77
C ARG A 36 -18.37 -12.71 -8.77
N PHE A 37 -17.72 -12.47 -7.64
CA PHE A 37 -17.31 -13.51 -6.69
C PHE A 37 -17.75 -13.17 -5.27
N TRP A 38 -18.35 -14.15 -4.58
CA TRP A 38 -18.65 -14.05 -3.17
C TRP A 38 -17.59 -14.82 -2.38
N ILE A 39 -16.60 -14.11 -1.85
CA ILE A 39 -15.48 -14.72 -1.12
C ILE A 39 -15.78 -14.71 0.38
N THR A 40 -15.71 -15.86 1.04
CA THR A 40 -15.86 -15.90 2.50
C THR A 40 -14.70 -15.15 3.17
N LYS A 41 -14.99 -14.37 4.22
CA LYS A 41 -14.02 -13.42 4.83
C LYS A 41 -13.33 -12.52 3.79
N GLY A 42 -14.01 -12.16 2.69
CA GLY A 42 -13.41 -11.46 1.55
C GLY A 42 -12.70 -10.15 1.89
N ARG A 43 -13.17 -9.39 2.89
CA ARG A 43 -12.46 -8.18 3.34
C ARG A 43 -11.05 -8.49 3.85
N SER A 44 -10.88 -9.57 4.61
CA SER A 44 -9.57 -9.99 5.12
C SER A 44 -8.66 -10.43 3.97
N ALA A 45 -9.18 -11.26 3.06
CA ALA A 45 -8.43 -11.70 1.89
C ALA A 45 -7.98 -10.51 1.00
N VAL A 46 -8.87 -9.54 0.76
CA VAL A 46 -8.52 -8.33 -0.01
C VAL A 46 -7.50 -7.48 0.72
N LYS A 47 -7.65 -7.29 2.05
CA LYS A 47 -6.69 -6.55 2.86
C LYS A 47 -5.30 -7.19 2.78
N ASP A 48 -5.22 -8.51 2.86
CA ASP A 48 -3.95 -9.24 2.82
C ASP A 48 -3.24 -9.07 1.47
N VAL A 49 -3.97 -9.13 0.35
CA VAL A 49 -3.39 -8.92 -0.98
C VAL A 49 -2.91 -7.49 -1.16
N VAL A 50 -3.74 -6.50 -0.83
CA VAL A 50 -3.39 -5.07 -0.98
C VAL A 50 -2.19 -4.71 -0.10
N TRP A 51 -2.14 -5.22 1.14
CA TRP A 51 -1.03 -4.94 2.07
C TRP A 51 0.30 -5.58 1.63
N LYS A 52 0.24 -6.72 0.92
CA LYS A 52 1.42 -7.39 0.35
C LYS A 52 1.83 -6.84 -1.03
N CYS A 53 1.02 -5.99 -1.65
CA CYS A 53 1.35 -5.39 -2.93
C CYS A 53 2.57 -4.44 -2.81
N MET A 54 3.65 -4.76 -3.50
CA MET A 54 4.89 -3.96 -3.48
C MET A 54 4.69 -2.55 -4.06
N VAL A 55 3.84 -2.40 -5.08
CA VAL A 55 3.53 -1.10 -5.68
C VAL A 55 2.83 -0.20 -4.67
N CYS A 56 1.75 -0.69 -4.03
CA CYS A 56 1.06 0.04 -2.98
C CYS A 56 1.96 0.35 -1.78
N ARG A 57 2.80 -0.62 -1.39
CA ARG A 57 3.71 -0.45 -0.27
C ARG A 57 4.76 0.64 -0.53
N ARG A 58 5.30 0.71 -1.75
CA ARG A 58 6.22 1.79 -2.15
C ARG A 58 5.51 3.13 -2.24
N ALA A 59 4.31 3.18 -2.84
CA ALA A 59 3.53 4.40 -2.99
C ALA A 59 3.07 5.01 -1.65
N THR A 60 2.81 4.17 -0.66
CA THR A 60 2.37 4.59 0.69
C THR A 60 3.50 4.57 1.73
N ALA A 61 4.72 4.26 1.32
CA ALA A 61 5.88 4.28 2.21
C ALA A 61 6.09 5.71 2.73
N ARG A 62 6.39 5.82 4.02
CA ARG A 62 6.83 7.11 4.57
C ARG A 62 8.18 7.47 3.93
N PRO A 63 8.38 8.74 3.55
CA PRO A 63 9.70 9.18 3.11
C PRO A 63 10.71 8.92 4.23
N PHE A 64 11.93 8.60 3.84
CA PHE A 64 13.01 8.47 4.80
C PHE A 64 13.23 9.83 5.47
N GLY A 65 13.35 9.85 6.80
CA GLY A 65 13.72 11.07 7.51
C GLY A 65 15.17 11.39 7.18
N GLN A 66 15.42 12.55 6.56
CA GLN A 66 16.79 13.01 6.34
C GLN A 66 17.48 13.14 7.69
N ARG A 67 18.52 12.33 7.94
CA ARG A 67 19.38 12.50 9.11
C ARG A 67 20.41 13.56 8.77
N MET A 68 20.15 14.80 9.22
CA MET A 68 21.09 15.89 9.06
C MET A 68 22.24 15.73 10.07
N ALA A 69 23.45 16.04 9.63
CA ALA A 69 24.57 16.25 10.55
C ALA A 69 24.40 17.60 11.27
N GLU A 70 25.14 17.78 12.36
CA GLU A 70 25.23 19.08 13.01
C GLU A 70 25.78 20.13 12.03
N LEU A 71 25.18 21.32 12.04
CA LEU A 71 25.60 22.40 11.16
C LEU A 71 26.97 22.93 11.62
N PRO A 72 27.86 23.33 10.70
CA PRO A 72 29.11 23.99 11.07
C PRO A 72 28.82 25.29 11.84
N PRO A 73 29.65 25.65 12.84
CA PRO A 73 29.47 26.86 13.64
C PRO A 73 29.41 28.13 12.79
N GLU A 74 30.12 28.17 11.66
CA GLU A 74 30.10 29.29 10.70
C GLU A 74 28.70 29.54 10.10
N ARG A 75 27.79 28.57 10.18
CA ARG A 75 26.40 28.68 9.71
C ARG A 75 25.40 28.94 10.81
N THR A 76 25.81 28.83 12.07
CA THR A 76 24.92 29.00 13.23
C THR A 76 25.29 30.22 14.08
N GLU A 77 26.53 30.70 13.96
CA GLU A 77 27.02 31.87 14.66
C GLU A 77 26.77 33.15 13.86
N LEU A 78 26.44 34.22 14.57
CA LEU A 78 26.33 35.55 13.98
C LEU A 78 27.73 36.05 13.66
N VAL A 79 28.09 36.01 12.37
CA VAL A 79 29.32 36.63 11.87
C VAL A 79 29.03 38.07 11.46
N GLY A 80 29.91 39.00 11.83
CA GLY A 80 29.77 40.41 11.46
C GLY A 80 29.88 40.64 9.94
N PRO A 81 29.22 41.67 9.38
CA PRO A 81 29.45 42.05 8.00
C PRO A 81 30.90 42.56 7.85
N PHE A 82 31.48 42.31 6.68
CA PHE A 82 32.82 42.70 6.23
C PHE A 82 33.43 43.92 6.94
#